data_AF-A0A7W8BT66-F1
#
_entry.id   AF-A0A7W8BT66-F1
#
_cell.length_a   1.000
_cell.length_b   1.000
_cell.length_c   1.000
_cell.angle_alpha   90.00
_cell.angle_beta   90.00
_cell.angle_gamma   90.00
#
_symmetry.space_group_name_H-M   'P 1'
#
loop_
_entity.id
_entity.type
_entity.pdbx_description
1 polymer ?
#
loop_
_entity_poly.entity_id
_entity_poly.type
_entity_poly.pdbx_seq_one_letter_code
_entity_poly.pdbx_strand_id
1 'polypeptide(L)'
;MRRRDDGRGGVTVTEHEHDLDDIELTPAAAADFDAFFGEEVTTRPRQPLTVCGKTYTLPDSLPLMFTLQAERVQQSSSIDDVRKMLAPLFGRDALDDWADGGMTDRQFRIVLIYAAANVRTPGSLTMQGAAELHDRQEAAQGKAAPPANRAARRKTKKGRSSGKR
;
A
#
# COMPACT_ATOMS: atom_id res chain seq x y z
N MET A 1 -36.62 -37.24 29.60
CA MET A 1 -35.94 -38.18 28.67
C MET A 1 -35.88 -37.50 27.31
N ARG A 2 -34.68 -37.39 26.71
CA ARG A 2 -34.30 -36.76 25.39
C ARG A 2 -34.29 -35.21 25.37
N ARG A 3 -33.12 -34.52 25.35
CA ARG A 3 -32.08 -34.33 24.28
C ARG A 3 -32.68 -33.63 23.04
N ARG A 4 -32.08 -32.65 22.36
CA ARG A 4 -30.83 -31.86 22.43
C ARG A 4 -31.01 -30.70 21.42
N ASP A 5 -30.20 -29.65 21.62
CA ASP A 5 -29.75 -28.62 20.67
C ASP A 5 -29.58 -29.08 19.21
N ASP A 6 -29.82 -28.16 18.27
CA ASP A 6 -29.09 -27.85 17.02
C ASP A 6 -30.04 -26.96 16.18
N GLY A 7 -29.88 -25.64 16.05
CA GLY A 7 -28.66 -24.97 15.66
C GLY A 7 -28.57 -24.88 14.13
N ARG A 8 -29.36 -24.00 13.50
CA ARG A 8 -29.01 -23.33 12.23
C ARG A 8 -30.03 -22.23 11.88
N GLY A 9 -29.73 -21.03 12.33
CA GLY A 9 -30.14 -19.83 11.61
C GLY A 9 -29.55 -19.90 10.21
N GLY A 10 -30.41 -20.10 9.23
CA GLY A 10 -30.07 -19.86 7.83
C GLY A 10 -29.88 -18.36 7.68
N VAL A 11 -28.63 -17.92 7.77
CA VAL A 11 -28.21 -16.65 7.17
C VAL A 11 -28.53 -16.80 5.69
N THR A 12 -29.65 -16.24 5.26
CA THR A 12 -29.85 -15.88 3.86
C THR A 12 -28.71 -14.92 3.54
N VAL A 13 -27.67 -15.47 2.92
CA VAL A 13 -26.64 -14.71 2.23
C VAL A 13 -27.41 -13.79 1.30
N THR A 14 -27.49 -12.53 1.68
CA THR A 14 -28.00 -11.49 0.81
C THR A 14 -26.92 -11.36 -0.26
N GLU A 15 -27.10 -12.12 -1.34
CA GLU A 15 -26.39 -11.92 -2.58
C GLU A 15 -26.68 -10.49 -3.00
N HIS A 16 -25.78 -9.56 -2.63
CA HIS A 16 -25.66 -8.27 -3.31
C HIS A 16 -25.04 -8.58 -4.68
N GLU A 17 -25.83 -9.23 -5.54
CA GLU A 17 -25.71 -9.04 -6.98
C GLU A 17 -26.11 -7.59 -7.20
N HIS A 18 -25.12 -6.71 -7.13
CA HIS A 18 -25.32 -5.30 -7.43
C HIS A 18 -25.74 -5.23 -8.90
N ASP A 19 -27.01 -4.94 -9.12
CA ASP A 19 -27.60 -4.51 -10.39
C ASP A 19 -26.67 -3.47 -11.04
N LEU A 20 -25.86 -3.94 -11.99
CA LEU A 20 -25.16 -3.08 -12.95
C LEU A 20 -26.04 -2.80 -14.17
N ASP A 21 -27.23 -3.39 -14.23
CA ASP A 21 -28.12 -3.37 -15.39
C ASP A 21 -29.01 -2.10 -15.45
N ASP A 22 -29.07 -1.31 -14.38
CA ASP A 22 -29.87 -0.07 -14.29
C ASP A 22 -29.02 1.22 -14.48
N ILE A 23 -27.87 1.13 -15.14
CA ILE A 23 -27.21 2.32 -15.66
C ILE A 23 -27.94 2.72 -16.93
N GLU A 24 -28.94 3.58 -16.79
CA GLU A 24 -29.64 4.21 -17.91
C GLU A 24 -28.63 5.04 -18.72
N LEU A 25 -28.01 4.42 -19.72
CA LEU A 25 -27.09 5.04 -20.66
C LEU A 25 -27.89 5.99 -21.56
N THR A 26 -28.25 7.15 -21.01
CA THR A 26 -28.76 8.24 -21.83
C THR A 26 -27.71 8.52 -22.91
N PRO A 27 -28.09 8.62 -24.21
CA PRO A 27 -27.18 9.00 -25.28
C PRO A 27 -26.87 10.50 -25.19
N ALA A 28 -26.48 10.98 -24.01
CA ALA A 28 -25.71 12.19 -23.90
C ALA A 28 -24.39 11.91 -24.63
N ALA A 29 -24.34 12.43 -25.86
CA ALA A 29 -23.20 12.70 -26.72
C ALA A 29 -21.89 12.04 -26.28
N ALA A 30 -21.27 11.23 -27.15
CA ALA A 30 -19.90 10.73 -26.99
C ALA A 30 -19.01 11.79 -26.31
N ALA A 31 -18.92 11.70 -24.99
CA ALA A 31 -18.36 12.75 -24.18
C ALA A 31 -16.87 12.55 -24.27
N ASP A 32 -16.19 13.51 -24.87
CA ASP A 32 -14.74 13.54 -24.90
C ASP A 32 -14.24 13.38 -23.46
N PHE A 33 -13.36 12.41 -23.21
CA PHE A 33 -12.80 12.19 -21.88
C PHE A 33 -12.09 13.44 -21.37
N ASP A 34 -11.55 14.27 -22.27
CA ASP A 34 -10.95 15.56 -21.93
C ASP A 34 -11.99 16.55 -21.35
N ALA A 35 -13.24 16.52 -21.83
CA ALA A 35 -14.33 17.34 -21.30
C ALA A 35 -14.80 16.84 -19.92
N PHE A 36 -14.93 15.52 -19.76
CA PHE A 36 -15.28 14.90 -18.47
C PHE A 36 -14.23 15.18 -17.39
N PHE A 37 -12.94 15.02 -17.71
CA PHE A 37 -11.85 15.32 -16.76
C PHE A 37 -11.68 16.83 -16.53
N GLY A 38 -12.04 17.67 -17.49
CA GLY A 38 -12.07 19.12 -17.35
C GLY A 38 -13.08 19.61 -16.31
N GLU A 39 -14.21 18.91 -16.15
CA GLU A 39 -15.19 19.18 -15.09
C GLU A 39 -14.73 18.68 -13.71
N GLU A 40 -13.96 17.60 -13.67
CA GLU A 40 -13.39 16.99 -12.45
C GLU A 40 -12.13 17.70 -11.91
N VAL A 41 -11.75 18.87 -12.44
CA VAL A 41 -10.59 19.62 -11.95
C VAL A 41 -10.80 20.01 -10.49
N THR A 42 -10.11 19.30 -9.60
CA THR A 42 -10.26 19.48 -8.16
C THR A 42 -9.66 20.82 -7.73
N THR A 43 -10.45 21.70 -7.11
CA THR A 43 -9.98 22.97 -6.53
C THR A 43 -9.44 22.81 -5.10
N ARG A 44 -9.00 21.59 -4.74
CA ARG A 44 -8.68 21.25 -3.35
C ARG A 44 -7.34 21.89 -2.93
N PRO A 45 -7.26 22.46 -1.71
CA PRO A 45 -6.02 23.06 -1.24
C PRO A 45 -4.94 21.99 -1.03
N ARG A 46 -3.77 22.22 -1.62
CA ARG A 46 -2.61 21.34 -1.46
C ARG A 46 -2.14 21.32 -0.01
N GLN A 47 -1.84 20.14 0.51
CA GLN A 47 -1.38 20.00 1.89
C GLN A 47 0.14 20.13 1.97
N PRO A 48 0.67 21.06 2.79
CA PRO A 48 2.09 21.09 3.10
C PRO A 48 2.44 19.93 4.05
N LEU A 49 3.56 19.27 3.78
CA LEU A 49 4.13 18.23 4.62
C LEU A 49 5.59 18.57 4.92
N THR A 50 5.95 18.70 6.20
CA THR A 50 7.35 18.91 6.59
C THR A 50 8.00 17.59 6.98
N VAL A 51 9.10 17.26 6.33
CA VAL A 51 9.90 16.05 6.57
C VAL A 51 11.37 16.43 6.67
N CYS A 52 12.06 16.00 7.73
CA CYS A 52 13.46 16.33 8.01
C CYS A 52 13.79 17.84 7.89
N GLY A 53 12.88 18.72 8.31
CA GLY A 53 13.06 20.18 8.26
C GLY A 53 12.80 20.83 6.89
N LYS A 54 12.47 20.06 5.85
CA LYS A 54 12.05 20.56 4.54
C LYS A 54 10.54 20.44 4.35
N THR A 55 9.91 21.46 3.79
CA THR A 55 8.47 21.46 3.50
C THR A 55 8.23 21.09 2.04
N TYR A 56 7.41 20.06 1.84
CA TYR A 56 6.94 19.55 0.57
C TYR A 56 5.48 19.93 0.38
N THR A 57 5.06 20.17 -0.85
CA THR A 57 3.65 20.42 -1.18
C THR A 57 3.12 19.19 -1.89
N LEU A 58 2.20 18.46 -1.24
CA LEU A 58 1.58 17.29 -1.84
C LEU A 58 0.69 17.70 -3.02
N PRO A 59 0.61 16.88 -4.08
CA PRO A 59 -0.32 17.11 -5.18
C PRO A 59 -1.78 17.01 -4.69
N ASP A 60 -2.68 17.60 -5.47
CA ASP A 60 -4.14 17.60 -5.25
C ASP A 60 -4.79 16.23 -5.48
N SER A 61 -4.12 15.37 -6.26
CA SER A 61 -4.56 14.06 -6.69
C SER A 61 -3.36 13.11 -6.78
N LEU A 62 -3.60 11.80 -6.70
CA LEU A 62 -2.52 10.81 -6.73
C LEU A 62 -1.98 10.69 -8.16
N PRO A 63 -0.70 11.04 -8.42
CA PRO A 63 -0.17 10.99 -9.78
C PRO A 63 -0.17 9.54 -10.28
N LEU A 64 -0.64 9.32 -11.52
CA LEU A 64 -0.65 7.98 -12.14
C LEU A 64 0.72 7.29 -12.06
N MET A 65 1.78 8.05 -12.30
CA MET A 65 3.15 7.54 -12.24
C MET A 65 3.56 7.07 -10.84
N PHE A 66 3.00 7.62 -9.76
CA PHE A 66 3.29 7.12 -8.41
C PHE A 66 2.77 5.68 -8.26
N THR A 67 1.53 5.42 -8.66
CA THR A 67 0.89 4.10 -8.55
C THR A 67 1.64 3.05 -9.37
N LEU A 68 1.97 3.35 -10.63
CA LEU A 68 2.70 2.43 -11.50
C LEU A 68 4.11 2.12 -11.00
N GLN A 69 4.79 3.11 -10.39
CA GLN A 69 6.13 2.89 -9.86
C GLN A 69 6.11 2.18 -8.49
N ALA A 70 5.05 2.36 -7.69
CA ALA A 70 4.90 1.63 -6.43
C ALA A 70 4.83 0.11 -6.64
N GLU A 71 4.12 -0.34 -7.68
CA GLU A 71 4.08 -1.76 -8.06
C GLU A 71 5.46 -2.29 -8.48
N ARG A 72 6.24 -1.47 -9.21
CA ARG A 72 7.60 -1.83 -9.64
C ARG A 72 8.57 -1.90 -8.47
N VAL A 73 8.49 -0.95 -7.54
CA VAL A 73 9.34 -0.92 -6.34
C VAL A 73 9.11 -2.16 -5.48
N GLN A 74 7.88 -2.70 -5.39
CA GLN A 74 7.64 -3.95 -4.67
C GLN A 74 8.41 -5.15 -5.24
N GLN A 75 8.76 -5.10 -6.54
CA GLN A 75 9.46 -6.16 -7.26
C GLN A 75 10.94 -5.82 -7.50
N SER A 76 11.39 -4.63 -7.10
CA SER A 76 12.72 -4.08 -7.39
C SER A 76 13.49 -3.82 -6.10
N SER A 77 14.79 -4.12 -6.11
CA SER A 77 15.73 -3.73 -5.06
C SER A 77 16.52 -2.46 -5.42
N SER A 78 16.18 -1.80 -6.53
CA SER A 78 16.89 -0.62 -7.01
C SER A 78 16.42 0.65 -6.30
N ILE A 79 17.38 1.42 -5.79
CA ILE A 79 17.11 2.72 -5.18
C ILE A 79 16.62 3.76 -6.21
N ASP A 80 17.03 3.63 -7.47
CA ASP A 80 16.59 4.52 -8.55
C ASP A 80 15.08 4.40 -8.82
N ASP A 81 14.51 3.21 -8.63
CA ASP A 81 13.09 3.00 -8.81
C ASP A 81 12.29 3.64 -7.67
N VAL A 82 12.82 3.59 -6.45
CA VAL A 82 12.26 4.33 -5.30
C VAL A 82 12.31 5.84 -5.56
N ARG A 83 13.42 6.37 -6.07
CA ARG A 83 13.53 7.79 -6.42
C ARG A 83 12.52 8.20 -7.50
N LYS A 84 12.36 7.38 -8.54
CA LYS A 84 11.36 7.61 -9.61
C LYS A 84 9.92 7.56 -9.07
N MET A 85 9.64 6.67 -8.12
CA MET A 85 8.34 6.58 -7.47
C MET A 85 8.02 7.84 -6.66
N LEU A 86 9.01 8.40 -5.94
CA LEU A 86 8.82 9.56 -5.07
C LEU A 86 8.78 10.88 -5.80
N ALA A 87 9.48 10.97 -6.95
CA ALA A 87 9.61 12.22 -7.71
C ALA A 87 8.29 12.96 -7.99
N PRO A 88 7.17 12.28 -8.34
CA PRO A 88 5.87 12.93 -8.56
C PRO A 88 5.22 13.50 -7.30
N LEU A 89 5.58 13.02 -6.10
CA LEU A 89 4.96 13.45 -4.83
C LEU A 89 5.82 14.47 -4.08
N PHE A 90 7.14 14.27 -4.07
CA PHE A 90 8.06 15.00 -3.20
C PHE A 90 9.20 15.68 -3.96
N GLY A 91 9.29 15.48 -5.28
CA GLY A 91 10.42 15.93 -6.08
C GLY A 91 11.56 14.91 -6.11
N ARG A 92 12.51 15.12 -7.03
CA ARG A 92 13.58 14.14 -7.35
C ARG A 92 14.62 13.96 -6.24
N ASP A 93 14.76 14.93 -5.35
CA ASP A 93 15.82 14.99 -4.36
C ASP A 93 15.35 14.58 -2.96
N ALA A 94 14.05 14.34 -2.80
CA ALA A 94 13.44 14.04 -1.49
C ALA A 94 14.08 12.83 -0.80
N LEU A 95 14.40 11.78 -1.56
CA LEU A 95 15.00 10.58 -0.98
C LEU A 95 16.42 10.84 -0.44
N ASP A 96 17.21 11.63 -1.16
CA ASP A 96 18.56 12.01 -0.71
C ASP A 96 18.47 12.90 0.52
N ASP A 97 17.58 13.89 0.49
CA ASP A 97 17.35 14.82 1.59
C ASP A 97 16.96 14.09 2.89
N TRP A 98 16.14 13.06 2.77
CA TRP A 98 15.73 12.25 3.91
C TRP A 98 16.86 11.33 4.39
N ALA A 99 17.62 10.75 3.46
CA ALA A 99 18.77 9.92 3.80
C ALA A 99 19.85 10.72 4.52
N ASP A 100 20.19 11.91 4.03
CA ASP A 100 21.13 12.85 4.66
C ASP A 100 20.64 13.30 6.03
N GLY A 101 19.32 13.46 6.19
CA GLY A 101 18.66 13.72 7.47
C GLY A 101 18.61 12.54 8.44
N GLY A 102 19.12 11.36 8.06
CA GLY A 102 19.15 10.16 8.89
C GLY A 102 17.79 9.44 9.01
N MET A 103 16.91 9.58 8.00
CA MET A 103 15.61 8.91 8.00
C MET A 103 15.77 7.38 8.02
N THR A 104 15.05 6.74 8.93
CA THR A 104 14.98 5.27 9.04
C THR A 104 13.94 4.68 8.09
N ASP A 105 14.09 3.39 7.74
CA ASP A 105 13.11 2.65 6.93
C ASP A 105 11.68 2.71 7.50
N ARG A 106 11.54 2.62 8.83
CA ARG A 106 10.23 2.78 9.50
C ARG A 106 9.64 4.16 9.25
N GLN A 107 10.42 5.23 9.44
CA GLN A 107 9.94 6.60 9.20
C GLN A 107 9.56 6.81 7.74
N PHE A 108 10.35 6.28 6.82
CA PHE A 108 10.07 6.31 5.40
C PHE A 108 8.71 5.66 5.07
N ARG A 109 8.46 4.43 5.54
CA ARG A 109 7.18 3.75 5.31
C ARG A 109 5.98 4.50 5.89
N ILE A 110 6.13 5.13 7.05
CA ILE A 110 5.09 5.96 7.66
C ILE A 110 4.76 7.17 6.79
N VAL A 111 5.77 7.85 6.25
CA VAL A 111 5.58 8.98 5.32
C VAL A 111 4.83 8.54 4.07
N LEU A 112 5.16 7.36 3.50
CA LEU A 112 4.45 6.82 2.35
C LEU A 112 2.96 6.57 2.62
N ILE A 113 2.66 5.91 3.75
CA ILE A 113 1.28 5.63 4.16
C ILE A 113 0.50 6.92 4.35
N TYR A 114 1.09 7.90 5.05
CA TYR A 114 0.48 9.20 5.28
C TYR A 114 0.20 9.94 3.96
N ALA A 115 1.19 10.01 3.07
CA ALA A 115 1.07 10.74 1.82
C ALA A 115 0.07 10.09 0.88
N ALA A 116 0.10 8.77 0.71
CA ALA A 116 -0.87 8.07 -0.14
C ALA A 116 -2.32 8.27 0.34
N ALA A 117 -2.56 8.28 1.65
CA ALA A 117 -3.88 8.53 2.21
C ALA A 117 -4.34 9.98 2.01
N ASN A 118 -3.49 10.95 2.34
CA ASN A 118 -3.86 12.36 2.33
C ASN A 118 -3.88 12.98 0.92
N VAL A 119 -3.15 12.42 -0.03
CA VAL A 119 -3.27 12.81 -1.45
C VAL A 119 -4.61 12.35 -2.04
N ARG A 120 -5.12 11.17 -1.63
CA ARG A 120 -6.44 10.68 -2.06
C ARG A 120 -7.58 11.42 -1.37
N THR A 121 -7.46 11.56 -0.05
CA THR A 121 -8.46 12.20 0.80
C THR A 121 -7.74 13.06 1.84
N PRO A 122 -7.58 14.37 1.59
CA PRO A 122 -6.90 15.27 2.51
C PRO A 122 -7.47 15.20 3.92
N GLY A 123 -6.60 15.04 4.92
CA GLY A 123 -6.99 14.93 6.34
C GLY A 123 -7.55 13.56 6.76
N SER A 124 -7.60 12.58 5.86
CA SER A 124 -8.11 11.24 6.18
C SER A 124 -7.25 10.46 7.16
N LEU A 125 -5.95 10.78 7.24
CA LEU A 125 -5.02 10.06 8.08
C LEU A 125 -4.07 11.02 8.78
N THR A 126 -3.98 10.92 10.11
CA THR A 126 -2.98 11.66 10.90
C THR A 126 -1.62 10.95 10.81
N MET A 127 -0.53 11.67 11.12
CA MET A 127 0.81 11.07 11.18
C MET A 127 0.88 9.92 12.19
N GLN A 128 0.23 10.08 13.35
CA GLN A 128 0.12 9.02 14.34
C GLN A 128 -0.68 7.82 13.81
N GLY A 129 -1.80 8.07 13.13
CA GLY A 129 -2.59 7.01 12.50
C GLY A 129 -1.80 6.24 11.43
N ALA A 130 -0.93 6.91 10.68
CA ALA A 130 -0.02 6.27 9.74
C ALA A 130 1.02 5.37 10.44
N ALA A 131 1.57 5.81 11.57
CA ALA A 131 2.46 5.00 12.41
C ALA A 131 1.78 3.75 12.96
N GLU A 132 0.56 3.90 13.49
CA GLU A 132 -0.22 2.78 14.01
C GLU A 132 -0.63 1.79 12.89
N LEU A 133 -0.93 2.29 11.69
CA LEU A 133 -1.22 1.44 10.53
C LEU A 133 0.02 0.66 10.09
N HIS A 134 1.18 1.31 10.02
CA HIS A 134 2.46 0.65 9.75
C HIS A 134 2.74 -0.47 10.76
N ASP A 135 2.65 -0.18 12.06
CA ASP A 135 2.97 -1.14 13.10
C ASP A 135 1.99 -2.34 13.09
N ARG A 136 0.72 -2.11 12.73
CA ARG A 136 -0.25 -3.19 12.49
C ARG A 136 0.11 -4.05 11.28
N GLN A 137 0.55 -3.45 10.17
CA GLN A 137 0.95 -4.18 8.96
C GLN A 137 2.20 -5.04 9.21
N GLU A 138 3.22 -4.49 9.87
CA GLU A 138 4.42 -5.23 10.26
C GLU A 138 4.09 -6.39 11.21
N ALA A 139 3.24 -6.14 12.21
CA ALA A 139 2.80 -7.19 13.14
C ALA A 139 1.98 -8.29 12.45
N ALA A 140 1.23 -7.97 11.39
CA ALA A 140 0.50 -8.95 10.60
C ALA A 140 1.44 -9.77 9.70
N GLN A 141 2.44 -9.14 9.07
CA GLN A 141 3.45 -9.81 8.26
C GLN A 141 4.37 -10.70 9.10
N GLY A 142 4.75 -10.27 10.30
CA GLY A 142 5.54 -11.07 11.25
C GLY A 142 4.81 -12.30 11.81
N LYS A 143 3.48 -12.37 11.68
CA LYS A 143 2.66 -13.54 12.03
C LYS A 143 2.41 -14.48 10.84
N ALA A 144 2.84 -14.12 9.63
CA ALA A 144 2.81 -15.04 8.50
C ALA A 144 3.76 -16.22 8.77
N ALA A 145 3.25 -17.45 8.64
CA ALA A 145 3.97 -18.67 8.98
C ALA A 145 5.35 -18.72 8.31
N PRO A 146 6.43 -19.10 9.04
CA PRO A 146 7.76 -19.17 8.46
C PRO A 146 7.78 -20.13 7.27
N PRO A 147 8.54 -19.83 6.19
CA PRO A 147 8.61 -20.69 5.02
C PRO A 147 9.06 -22.09 5.45
N ALA A 148 8.26 -23.10 5.09
CA ALA A 148 8.40 -24.50 5.52
C ALA A 148 9.76 -25.17 5.20
N ASN A 149 10.66 -24.48 4.51
CA ASN A 149 11.88 -25.04 3.95
C ASN A 149 13.19 -24.73 4.70
N ARG A 150 13.16 -24.07 5.87
CA ARG A 150 14.40 -23.84 6.66
C ARG A 150 14.77 -25.03 7.56
N ALA A 151 13.80 -25.85 7.99
CA ALA A 151 14.05 -27.00 8.88
C ALA A 151 14.55 -28.27 8.16
N ALA A 152 14.23 -28.44 6.86
CA ALA A 152 14.61 -29.64 6.10
C ALA A 152 16.10 -29.70 5.72
N ARG A 153 16.81 -28.57 5.70
CA ARG A 153 18.22 -28.51 5.26
C ARG A 153 19.26 -28.90 6.32
N ARG A 154 18.87 -29.08 7.59
CA ARG A 154 19.81 -29.43 8.68
C ARG A 154 19.96 -30.94 8.94
N LYS A 155 19.23 -31.83 8.26
CA LYS A 155 19.28 -33.29 8.54
C LYS A 155 20.12 -34.15 7.60
N THR A 156 20.79 -33.61 6.59
CA THR A 156 21.50 -34.42 5.57
C THR A 156 23.03 -34.39 5.62
N LYS A 157 23.65 -34.00 6.74
CA LYS A 157 25.10 -34.18 6.95
C LYS A 157 25.40 -34.99 8.21
N LYS A 158 25.16 -36.31 8.17
CA LYS A 158 25.89 -37.26 9.01
C LYS A 158 26.76 -38.11 8.07
N GLY A 159 28.06 -37.89 8.17
CA GLY A 159 29.07 -38.32 7.20
C GLY A 159 29.20 -39.84 7.06
N ARG A 160 29.41 -40.28 5.81
CA ARG A 160 30.14 -41.49 5.47
C ARG A 160 31.62 -41.09 5.28
N SER A 161 32.46 -41.41 6.25
CA SER A 161 33.92 -41.52 6.09
C SER A 161 34.33 -42.84 6.74
N SER A 162 34.66 -43.86 5.97
CA SER A 162 36.03 -44.20 5.54
C SER A 162 36.87 -44.80 6.68
N GLY A 163 37.14 -46.11 6.61
CA GLY A 163 38.43 -46.66 7.01
C GLY A 163 38.46 -47.89 7.93
N LYS A 164 38.82 -49.04 7.33
CA LYS A 164 39.94 -49.92 7.74
C LYS A 164 39.77 -50.75 9.02
N ARG A 165 39.58 -52.07 8.87
CA ARG A 165 40.60 -53.14 8.97
C ARG A 165 39.95 -54.49 8.69
#